data_AF-A0A095AV35-F1
#
_entry.id   AF-A0A095AV35-F1
#
_cell.length_a   1.000
_cell.length_b   1.000
_cell.length_c   1.000
_cell.angle_alpha   90.00
_cell.angle_beta   90.00
_cell.angle_gamma   90.00
#
_symmetry.space_group_name_H-M   'P 1'
#
loop_
_entity.id
_entity.type
_entity.pdbx_description
1 polymer ?
#
loop_
_entity_poly.entity_id
_entity_poly.type
_entity_poly.pdbx_seq_one_letter_code
_entity_poly.pdbx_strand_id
1 'polypeptide(L)' 'MATNSGETGTRDTTYNLISVTYHCLQGAETCNQYLEDARREGNQELTSFFEETQRMQRECADRAKQLLKTHFARS' A
#
# COMPACT_ATOMS: atom_id res chain seq x y z
N MET A 1 -1.26 -36.68 15.62
CA MET A 1 -0.34 -35.99 14.69
C MET A 1 -1.17 -35.05 13.84
N ALA A 2 -1.10 -33.74 14.06
CA ALA A 2 -1.78 -32.75 13.23
C ALA A 2 -0.77 -32.17 12.24
N THR A 3 -1.01 -32.42 10.96
CA THR A 3 -0.21 -31.90 9.85
C THR A 3 -0.58 -30.44 9.61
N ASN A 4 0.37 -29.54 9.89
CA ASN A 4 0.20 -28.11 9.64
C ASN A 4 0.49 -27.84 8.16
N SER A 5 -0.57 -27.76 7.36
CA SER A 5 -0.50 -27.59 5.91
C SER A 5 -0.20 -26.13 5.55
N GLY A 6 1.01 -25.86 5.06
CA GLY A 6 1.31 -24.71 4.19
C GLY A 6 1.56 -23.37 4.89
N GLU A 7 2.59 -23.26 5.72
CA GLU A 7 3.05 -21.97 6.25
C GLU A 7 4.30 -21.49 5.50
N THR A 8 4.13 -20.86 4.34
CA THR A 8 5.23 -20.18 3.63
C THR A 8 5.53 -18.79 4.18
N GLY A 9 5.26 -18.55 5.46
CA GLY A 9 5.35 -17.23 6.07
C GLY A 9 6.45 -17.16 7.12
N THR A 10 7.43 -16.31 6.91
CA THR A 10 7.99 -15.59 8.07
C THR A 10 6.81 -14.83 8.66
N ARG A 11 6.23 -15.34 9.76
CA ARG A 11 5.11 -14.71 10.47
C ARG A 11 5.59 -13.49 11.24
N ASP A 12 6.10 -12.50 10.52
CA ASP A 12 6.53 -11.26 11.12
C ASP A 12 5.51 -10.19 10.76
N THR A 13 4.65 -9.87 11.72
CA THR A 13 3.64 -8.81 11.59
C THR A 13 4.30 -7.45 11.29
N THR A 14 5.48 -7.19 11.85
CA THR A 14 6.27 -5.99 11.58
C THR A 14 6.70 -5.97 10.12
N TYR A 15 7.32 -7.06 9.65
CA TYR A 15 7.70 -7.21 8.24
C TYR A 15 6.51 -7.05 7.30
N ASN A 16 5.37 -7.67 7.60
CA ASN A 16 4.17 -7.60 6.79
C ASN A 16 3.61 -6.17 6.70
N LEU A 17 3.54 -5.45 7.83
CA LEU A 17 3.06 -4.07 7.87
C LEU A 17 4.01 -3.10 7.17
N ILE A 18 5.33 -3.31 7.30
CA ILE A 18 6.34 -2.55 6.54
C ILE A 18 6.19 -2.81 5.05
N SER A 19 6.04 -4.07 4.64
CA SER A 19 5.88 -4.45 3.23
C SER A 19 4.64 -3.82 2.60
N VAL A 20 3.50 -3.88 3.29
CA VAL A 20 2.26 -3.20 2.83
C VAL A 20 2.47 -1.70 2.74
N THR A 21 3.07 -1.08 3.75
CA THR A 21 3.36 0.37 3.74
C THR A 21 4.21 0.74 2.53
N TYR A 22 5.29 0.00 2.27
CA TYR A 22 6.19 0.21 1.15
C TYR A 22 5.45 0.12 -0.19
N HIS A 23 4.74 -0.98 -0.44
CA HIS A 23 4.03 -1.18 -1.71
C HIS A 23 2.95 -0.15 -1.96
N CYS A 24 2.26 0.30 -0.91
CA CYS A 24 1.27 1.37 -1.05
C CYS A 24 1.92 2.72 -1.39
N LEU A 25 3.03 3.07 -0.75
CA LEU A 25 3.76 4.31 -1.09
C LEU A 25 4.33 4.26 -2.51
N GLN A 26 4.91 3.13 -2.93
CA GLN A 26 5.38 2.91 -4.29
C GLN A 26 4.23 2.97 -5.31
N GLY A 27 3.05 2.43 -4.96
CA GLY A 27 1.84 2.52 -5.76
C GLY A 27 1.38 3.97 -5.93
N ALA A 28 1.40 4.77 -4.85
CA ALA A 28 1.04 6.19 -4.91
C ALA A 28 2.00 7.03 -5.76
N GLU A 29 3.30 6.71 -5.75
CA GLU A 29 4.30 7.33 -6.62
C GLU A 29 4.07 6.96 -8.09
N THR A 30 3.82 5.68 -8.37
CA THR A 30 3.47 5.20 -9.71
C THR A 30 2.21 5.89 -10.25
N CYS A 31 1.14 5.99 -9.43
CA CYS A 31 -0.07 6.71 -9.80
C CYS A 31 0.20 8.20 -10.08
N ASN A 32 1.15 8.82 -9.40
CA ASN A 32 1.53 10.21 -9.66
C ASN A 32 2.11 10.37 -11.07
N GLN A 33 2.99 9.45 -11.48
CA GLN A 33 3.58 9.47 -12.81
C GLN A 33 2.49 9.33 -13.89
N TYR A 34 1.58 8.36 -13.74
CA TYR A 34 0.51 8.14 -14.70
C TYR A 34 -0.54 9.26 -14.72
N LEU A 35 -0.77 9.90 -13.59
CA LEU A 35 -1.59 11.10 -13.50
C LEU A 35 -1.01 12.24 -14.36
N GLU A 36 0.29 12.48 -14.28
CA GLU A 36 0.96 13.52 -15.08
C GLU A 36 0.92 13.20 -16.58
N ASP A 37 1.00 11.93 -16.95
CA ASP A 37 0.89 11.50 -18.34
C ASP A 37 -0.56 11.67 -18.85
N ALA A 38 -1.56 11.25 -18.07
CA ALA A 38 -2.98 11.44 -18.41
C ALA A 38 -3.37 12.92 -18.54
N ARG A 39 -2.81 13.80 -17.69
CA ARG A 39 -3.00 15.24 -17.77
C ARG A 39 -2.42 15.83 -19.05
N ARG A 40 -1.23 15.38 -19.48
CA ARG A 40 -0.61 15.82 -20.75
C ARG A 40 -1.42 15.40 -21.97
N GLU A 41 -2.04 14.23 -21.91
CA GLU A 41 -2.91 13.72 -22.97
C GLU A 41 -4.33 14.31 -22.95
N GLY A 42 -4.69 15.07 -21.90
CA GLY A 42 -6.03 15.62 -21.73
C GLY A 42 -7.10 14.58 -21.39
N ASN A 43 -6.69 13.39 -20.93
CA ASN A 43 -7.61 12.30 -20.60
C ASN A 43 -8.17 12.47 -19.17
N GLN A 44 -9.36 13.05 -19.06
CA GLN A 44 -10.00 13.36 -17.78
C GLN A 44 -10.42 12.12 -16.99
N GLU A 45 -10.83 11.05 -17.67
CA GLU A 45 -11.22 9.80 -17.02
C GLU A 45 -10.02 9.16 -16.31
N LEU A 46 -8.90 9.02 -17.03
CA LEU A 46 -7.67 8.48 -16.46
C LEU A 46 -7.07 9.39 -15.38
N THR A 47 -7.13 10.71 -15.56
CA THR A 47 -6.72 11.69 -14.54
C THR A 47 -7.46 11.44 -13.23
N SER A 48 -8.80 11.33 -13.29
CA SER A 48 -9.63 11.11 -12.11
C SER A 48 -9.35 9.76 -11.46
N PHE A 49 -9.20 8.71 -12.27
CA PHE A 49 -8.88 7.37 -11.80
C PHE A 49 -7.52 7.30 -11.07
N PHE A 50 -6.47 7.91 -11.64
CA PHE A 50 -5.14 7.90 -11.02
C PHE A 50 -5.07 8.77 -9.76
N GLU A 51 -5.79 9.89 -9.71
CA GLU A 51 -5.93 10.70 -8.48
C GLU A 51 -6.61 9.91 -7.36
N GLU A 52 -7.72 9.25 -7.66
CA GLU A 52 -8.43 8.41 -6.68
C GLU A 52 -7.56 7.24 -6.20
N THR A 53 -6.93 6.53 -7.14
CA THR A 53 -6.06 5.40 -6.80
C THR A 53 -4.87 5.84 -5.96
N GLN A 54 -4.24 6.98 -6.28
CA GLN A 54 -3.16 7.55 -5.47
C GLN A 54 -3.63 7.83 -4.04
N ARG A 55 -4.82 8.42 -3.88
CA ARG A 55 -5.40 8.71 -2.56
C ARG A 55 -5.60 7.43 -1.75
N MET A 56 -6.22 6.40 -2.35
CA MET A 56 -6.45 5.11 -1.68
C MET A 56 -5.14 4.45 -1.23
N GLN A 57 -4.09 4.52 -2.06
CA GLN A 57 -2.78 3.99 -1.71
C GLN A 57 -2.16 4.74 -0.51
N ARG A 58 -2.25 6.08 -0.48
CA ARG A 58 -1.77 6.88 0.66
C ARG A 58 -2.52 6.56 1.94
N GLU A 59 -3.85 6.46 1.88
CA GLU A 59 -4.69 6.10 3.03
C GLU A 59 -4.35 4.70 3.57
N CYS A 60 -4.12 3.73 2.68
CA CYS A 60 -3.68 2.39 3.07
C CYS A 60 -2.32 2.41 3.78
N ALA A 61 -1.35 3.14 3.22
CA ALA A 61 -0.03 3.29 3.83
C ALA A 61 -0.10 3.97 5.21
N ASP A 62 -0.95 4.98 5.36
CA ASP A 62 -1.17 5.66 6.64
C ASP A 62 -1.79 4.72 7.68
N ARG A 63 -2.80 3.95 7.29
CA ARG A 63 -3.40 2.94 8.17
C ARG A 63 -2.38 1.87 8.58
N ALA A 64 -1.56 1.37 7.66
CA ALA A 64 -0.50 0.40 7.96
C ALA A 64 0.53 0.98 8.94
N LYS A 65 0.94 2.25 8.77
CA LYS A 65 1.82 2.96 9.72
C LYS A 65 1.20 3.10 11.11
N GLN A 66 -0.10 3.37 11.22
CA GLN A 66 -0.78 3.44 12.53
C GLN A 66 -0.86 2.08 13.22
N LEU A 67 -1.11 1.01 12.47
CA LEU A 67 -1.07 -0.35 13.00
C LEU A 67 0.34 -0.73 13.47
N LEU A 68 1.37 -0.35 12.72
CA LEU A 68 2.77 -0.59 13.09
C LEU A 68 3.14 0.10 14.41
N LYS A 69 2.77 1.38 14.57
CA LYS A 69 2.95 2.12 15.84
C LYS A 69 2.24 1.43 17.00
N THR A 70 1.00 0.98 16.78
CA THR A 70 0.21 0.29 17.81
C THR A 70 0.82 -1.07 18.17
N HIS A 71 1.39 -1.78 17.20
CA HIS A 71 2.06 -3.06 17.42
C HIS A 71 3.28 -2.89 18.32
N PHE A 72 4.14 -1.91 18.04
CA PHE A 72 5.31 -1.61 18.87
C PHE A 72 4.96 -1.05 20.26
N ALA A 73 3.85 -0.36 20.41
CA ALA A 73 3.40 0.12 21.72
C ALA A 73 2.89 -1.00 22.66
N ARG A 74 2.62 -2.19 22.11
CA ARG A 74 2.07 -3.35 22.83
C ARG A 74 3.08 -4.49 23.03
N SER A 75 4.25 -4.41 22.39
CA SER A 75 5.37 -5.34 22.52
C SER A 75 6.32 -4.94 23.64
#